data_AF-A0A356WEQ1-F1
#
_entry.id   AF-A0A356WEQ1-F1
#
_cell.length_a   1.000
_cell.length_b   1.000
_cell.length_c   1.000
_cell.angle_alpha   90.00
_cell.angle_beta   90.00
_cell.angle_gamma   90.00
#
_symmetry.space_group_name_H-M   'P 1'
#
loop_
_entity.id
_entity.type
_entity.pdbx_description
1 polymer ?
#
loop_
_entity_poly.entity_id
_entity_poly.type
_entity_poly.pdbx_seq_one_letter_code
_entity_poly.pdbx_strand_id
1 'polypeptide(L)'
;MANQSEFDKLAKEITDCHKCTRLVKWREKVSIEKRASYANETYWGKPIAGFGDTRAKILVMGLAPGAHGANRTGRIFTGDRSGDWLFRAMHKAGLASQPESIARNDGLKLANAWVSTAVRCAPPDNKPTPNERRKCANFLTRELELLSRVKVIICLGSFSLTAICDELQIRPRPKFGHGVVIDHERYKIVCSYHPSQQNTFTGKLTEKMFDGVFKTAVKLAR
;
A
#
# COMPACT_ATOMS: atom_id res chain seq x y z
N MET A 1 15.22 -16.87 4.76
CA MET A 1 14.01 -16.06 5.03
C MET A 1 14.45 -14.88 5.88
N ALA A 2 14.07 -13.66 5.53
CA ALA A 2 14.42 -12.49 6.35
C ALA A 2 13.85 -12.63 7.77
N ASN A 3 14.65 -12.31 8.78
CA ASN A 3 14.18 -12.26 10.17
C ASN A 3 13.40 -10.96 10.40
N GLN A 4 12.51 -10.94 11.40
CA GLN A 4 11.73 -9.76 11.80
C GLN A 4 12.62 -8.51 11.99
N SER A 5 13.84 -8.70 12.48
CA SER A 5 14.84 -7.64 12.69
C SER A 5 15.17 -6.83 11.43
N GLU A 6 15.21 -7.47 10.25
CA GLU A 6 15.52 -6.77 8.99
C GLU A 6 14.35 -5.91 8.51
N PHE A 7 13.12 -6.37 8.73
CA PHE A 7 11.92 -5.57 8.48
C PHE A 7 11.86 -4.37 9.42
N ASP A 8 12.18 -4.56 10.69
CA ASP A 8 12.21 -3.48 11.69
C ASP A 8 13.27 -2.43 11.35
N LYS A 9 14.45 -2.88 10.90
CA LYS A 9 15.52 -1.99 10.41
C LYS A 9 15.07 -1.18 9.20
N LEU A 10 14.48 -1.82 8.18
CA LEU A 10 13.94 -1.13 7.01
C LEU A 10 12.83 -0.15 7.40
N ALA A 11 11.93 -0.55 8.32
CA ALA A 11 10.85 0.31 8.80
C ALA A 11 11.37 1.55 9.53
N LYS A 12 12.44 1.41 10.33
CA LYS A 12 13.13 2.54 10.95
C LYS A 12 13.73 3.49 9.92
N GLU A 13 14.48 2.96 8.95
CA GLU A 13 15.07 3.78 7.88
C GLU A 13 14.03 4.51 7.03
N ILE A 14 12.88 3.86 6.77
CA ILE A 14 11.74 4.51 6.12
C ILE A 14 11.24 5.66 6.98
N THR A 15 10.98 5.41 8.26
CA THR A 15 10.42 6.40 9.21
C THR A 15 11.32 7.62 9.39
N ASP A 16 12.64 7.44 9.30
CA ASP A 16 13.63 8.51 9.46
C ASP A 16 13.87 9.32 8.16
N CYS A 17 13.18 9.00 7.06
CA CYS A 17 13.43 9.57 5.75
C CYS A 17 12.84 10.99 5.53
N HIS A 18 13.69 11.88 4.98
CA HIS A 18 13.36 13.28 4.67
C HIS A 18 13.71 13.71 3.23
N LYS A 19 13.94 12.77 2.30
CA LYS A 19 14.46 13.03 0.93
C LYS A 19 13.57 13.89 0.03
N CYS A 20 12.28 14.04 0.36
CA CYS A 20 11.28 14.71 -0.47
C CYS A 20 10.70 15.94 0.24
N THR A 21 11.34 17.10 0.08
CA THR A 21 10.98 18.36 0.77
C THR A 21 9.48 18.69 0.69
N ARG A 22 8.85 18.53 -0.48
CA ARG A 22 7.41 18.76 -0.66
C ARG A 22 6.55 17.84 0.21
N LEU A 23 6.89 16.55 0.27
CA LEU A 23 6.15 15.56 1.05
C LEU A 23 6.39 15.73 2.55
N VAL A 24 7.61 16.08 2.95
CA VAL A 24 7.96 16.39 4.35
C VAL A 24 7.13 17.58 4.84
N LYS A 25 7.19 18.70 4.12
CA LYS A 25 6.38 19.89 4.44
C LYS A 25 4.88 19.58 4.52
N TRP A 26 4.36 18.81 3.56
CA TRP A 26 2.94 18.47 3.53
C TRP A 26 2.50 17.57 4.67
N ARG A 27 3.20 16.45 4.91
CA ARG A 27 2.81 15.47 5.93
C ARG A 27 2.84 16.09 7.33
N GLU A 28 3.79 16.98 7.59
CA GLU A 28 3.95 17.69 8.86
C GLU A 28 2.89 18.79 9.01
N LYS A 29 2.68 19.61 7.97
CA LYS A 29 1.60 20.62 7.95
C LYS A 29 0.25 19.99 8.29
N VAL A 30 -0.11 18.90 7.62
CA VAL A 30 -1.37 18.19 7.87
C VAL A 30 -1.47 17.62 9.29
N SER A 31 -0.33 17.25 9.89
CA SER A 31 -0.28 16.70 11.25
C SER A 31 -0.47 17.76 12.33
N ILE A 32 -0.19 19.02 12.01
CA ILE A 32 -0.40 20.18 12.88
C ILE A 32 -1.80 20.75 12.68
N GLU A 33 -2.19 21.04 11.43
CA GLU A 33 -3.49 21.64 11.12
C GLU A 33 -4.65 20.70 11.42
N LYS A 34 -4.46 19.39 11.11
CA LYS A 34 -5.44 18.32 11.28
C LYS A 34 -6.78 18.61 10.58
N ARG A 35 -7.66 17.61 10.58
CA ARG A 35 -9.08 17.82 10.23
C ARG A 35 -9.85 18.07 11.52
N ALA A 36 -10.90 18.89 11.49
CA ALA A 36 -11.73 19.17 12.66
C ALA A 36 -12.22 17.90 13.37
N SER A 37 -12.61 16.86 12.61
CA SER A 37 -13.03 15.56 13.15
C SER A 37 -11.94 14.80 13.93
N TYR A 38 -10.67 15.21 13.78
CA TYR A 38 -9.49 14.57 14.36
C TYR A 38 -8.63 15.57 15.14
N ALA A 39 -9.19 16.72 15.55
CA ALA A 39 -8.42 17.82 16.17
C ALA A 39 -7.64 17.37 17.42
N ASN A 40 -8.24 16.47 18.21
CA ASN A 40 -7.69 15.97 19.46
C ASN A 40 -6.75 14.76 19.29
N GLU A 41 -6.58 14.25 18.06
CA GLU A 41 -5.70 13.11 17.81
C GLU A 41 -4.24 13.54 17.61
N THR A 42 -3.31 12.69 18.05
CA THR A 42 -1.89 12.84 17.69
C THR A 42 -1.64 12.15 16.37
N TYR A 43 -1.21 12.91 15.36
CA TYR A 43 -0.90 12.37 14.04
C TYR A 43 0.49 11.75 13.99
N TRP A 44 0.66 10.72 13.16
CA TRP A 44 1.96 10.10 12.89
C TRP A 44 2.95 11.06 12.21
N GLY A 45 2.53 11.76 11.15
CA GLY A 45 3.31 12.84 10.50
C GLY A 45 4.67 12.44 9.90
N LYS A 46 4.93 11.14 9.75
CA LYS A 46 6.19 10.57 9.26
C LYS A 46 5.95 9.64 8.08
N PRO A 47 6.99 9.21 7.35
CA PRO A 47 6.86 8.11 6.40
C PRO A 47 6.30 6.86 7.09
N ILE A 48 5.59 6.03 6.34
CA ILE A 48 4.97 4.80 6.86
C ILE A 48 5.53 3.60 6.10
N ALA A 49 6.03 2.62 6.86
CA ALA A 49 6.51 1.36 6.31
C ALA A 49 5.33 0.43 5.94
N GLY A 50 5.58 -0.54 5.05
CA GLY A 50 4.61 -1.62 4.85
C GLY A 50 4.47 -2.48 6.10
N PHE A 51 3.44 -3.31 6.14
CA PHE A 51 3.19 -4.22 7.26
C PHE A 51 2.50 -5.50 6.79
N GLY A 52 2.62 -6.57 7.59
CA GLY A 52 1.92 -7.83 7.37
C GLY A 52 2.74 -9.03 7.77
N ASP A 53 2.46 -10.16 7.12
CA ASP A 53 3.18 -11.41 7.31
C ASP A 53 4.55 -11.33 6.61
N THR A 54 5.65 -11.49 7.36
CA THR A 54 7.01 -11.50 6.80
C THR A 54 7.26 -12.68 5.85
N ARG A 55 6.38 -13.68 5.85
CA ARG A 55 6.39 -14.83 4.93
C ARG A 55 5.33 -14.73 3.82
N ALA A 56 4.75 -13.54 3.61
CA ALA A 56 3.69 -13.32 2.65
C ALA A 56 4.02 -13.86 1.25
N LYS A 57 3.03 -14.50 0.62
CA LYS A 57 3.06 -14.82 -0.81
C LYS A 57 2.36 -13.75 -1.66
N ILE A 58 1.57 -12.87 -1.04
CA ILE A 58 0.82 -11.79 -1.71
C ILE A 58 1.30 -10.43 -1.20
N LEU A 59 1.70 -9.55 -2.11
CA LEU A 59 1.98 -8.14 -1.82
C LEU A 59 0.84 -7.28 -2.38
N VAL A 60 0.23 -6.44 -1.55
CA VAL A 60 -0.67 -5.37 -1.99
C VAL A 60 0.12 -4.07 -2.08
N MET A 61 0.19 -3.49 -3.28
CA MET A 61 0.92 -2.27 -3.57
C MET A 61 -0.05 -1.12 -3.87
N GLY A 62 -0.14 -0.20 -2.92
CA GLY A 62 -0.87 1.06 -3.02
C GLY A 62 -0.08 2.20 -3.65
N LEU A 63 -0.74 3.34 -3.79
CA LEU A 63 -0.14 4.59 -4.28
C LEU A 63 0.79 5.23 -3.23
N ALA A 64 0.17 5.79 -2.18
CA ALA A 64 0.81 6.54 -1.11
C ALA A 64 -0.16 6.66 0.08
N PRO A 65 0.32 6.99 1.29
CA PRO A 65 -0.51 7.31 2.45
C PRO A 65 -1.53 8.43 2.20
N GLY A 66 -2.75 8.26 2.70
CA GLY A 66 -3.74 9.34 2.79
C GLY A 66 -3.40 10.33 3.90
N ALA A 67 -3.65 11.62 3.66
CA ALA A 67 -3.32 12.73 4.54
C ALA A 67 -3.92 12.61 5.97
N HIS A 68 -5.15 12.06 6.07
CA HIS A 68 -5.83 11.80 7.35
C HIS A 68 -6.15 10.32 7.58
N GLY A 69 -5.54 9.44 6.77
CA GLY A 69 -5.55 8.00 6.99
C GLY A 69 -4.23 7.58 7.60
N ALA A 70 -3.39 6.90 6.83
CA ALA A 70 -2.08 6.43 7.29
C ALA A 70 -1.12 7.52 7.82
N ASN A 71 -1.20 8.77 7.34
CA ASN A 71 -0.41 9.87 7.91
C ASN A 71 -0.88 10.32 9.30
N ARG A 72 -2.14 10.01 9.65
CA ARG A 72 -2.67 10.17 11.00
C ARG A 72 -2.36 8.95 11.86
N THR A 73 -2.70 7.76 11.36
CA THR A 73 -2.71 6.52 12.15
C THR A 73 -1.35 5.82 12.24
N GLY A 74 -0.43 6.09 11.31
CA GLY A 74 0.89 5.45 11.26
C GLY A 74 0.89 4.02 10.74
N ARG A 75 -0.20 3.55 10.11
CA ARG A 75 -0.26 2.25 9.42
C ARG A 75 -0.91 2.42 8.04
N ILE A 76 -0.31 1.80 7.02
CA ILE A 76 -0.78 1.93 5.63
C ILE A 76 -2.25 1.48 5.52
N PHE A 77 -3.04 2.23 4.73
CA PHE A 77 -4.49 2.00 4.54
C PHE A 77 -5.32 2.00 5.85
N THR A 78 -4.87 2.61 6.94
CA THR A 78 -5.59 2.57 8.23
C THR A 78 -6.25 3.93 8.53
N GLY A 79 -7.53 3.93 8.92
CA GLY A 79 -8.26 5.14 9.30
C GLY A 79 -8.78 6.00 8.14
N ASP A 80 -8.95 5.41 6.96
CA ASP A 80 -9.62 6.05 5.81
C ASP A 80 -10.49 5.06 5.02
N ARG A 81 -11.37 5.60 4.16
CA ARG A 81 -12.32 4.81 3.36
C ARG A 81 -11.66 3.80 2.42
N SER A 82 -10.45 4.09 1.93
CA SER A 82 -9.72 3.14 1.06
C SER A 82 -9.27 1.93 1.87
N GLY A 83 -8.89 2.16 3.13
CA GLY A 83 -8.66 1.13 4.13
C GLY A 83 -9.85 0.21 4.37
N ASP A 84 -11.02 0.80 4.62
CA ASP A 84 -12.24 0.03 4.89
C ASP A 84 -12.54 -0.97 3.77
N TRP A 85 -12.40 -0.53 2.52
CA TRP A 85 -12.57 -1.40 1.35
C TRP A 85 -11.50 -2.48 1.25
N LEU A 86 -10.24 -2.12 1.49
CA LEU A 86 -9.09 -3.03 1.43
C LEU A 86 -9.21 -4.15 2.45
N PHE A 87 -9.32 -3.80 3.74
CA PHE A 87 -9.27 -4.80 4.80
C PHE A 87 -10.53 -5.65 4.87
N ARG A 88 -11.70 -5.11 4.51
CA ARG A 88 -12.92 -5.92 4.29
C ARG A 88 -12.70 -7.00 3.22
N ALA A 89 -12.14 -6.63 2.06
CA ALA A 89 -11.89 -7.58 0.97
C ALA A 89 -10.81 -8.61 1.34
N MET A 90 -9.74 -8.17 2.01
CA MET A 90 -8.69 -9.06 2.50
C MET A 90 -9.21 -10.05 3.56
N HIS A 91 -10.06 -9.60 4.49
CA HIS A 91 -10.68 -10.46 5.50
C HIS A 91 -11.56 -11.53 4.84
N LYS A 92 -12.43 -11.14 3.90
CA LYS A 92 -13.23 -12.09 3.11
C LYS A 92 -12.39 -13.11 2.34
N ALA A 93 -11.18 -12.73 1.93
CA ALA A 93 -10.24 -13.61 1.23
C ALA A 93 -9.38 -14.46 2.18
N GLY A 94 -9.55 -14.34 3.50
CA GLY A 94 -8.76 -15.05 4.51
C GLY A 94 -7.33 -14.52 4.69
N LEU A 95 -7.07 -13.28 4.28
CA LEU A 95 -5.74 -12.63 4.32
C LEU A 95 -5.57 -11.64 5.49
N ALA A 96 -6.66 -11.31 6.19
CA ALA A 96 -6.68 -10.43 7.35
C ALA A 96 -7.49 -11.07 8.48
N SER A 97 -7.12 -10.82 9.74
CA SER A 97 -7.80 -11.38 10.92
C SER A 97 -9.14 -10.71 11.25
N GLN A 98 -9.36 -9.50 10.75
CA GLN A 98 -10.57 -8.71 10.95
C GLN A 98 -10.79 -7.80 9.73
N PRO A 99 -12.04 -7.36 9.47
CA PRO A 99 -12.35 -6.50 8.33
C PRO A 99 -11.97 -5.03 8.55
N GLU A 100 -11.84 -4.56 9.79
CA GLU A 100 -11.55 -3.16 10.12
C GLU A 100 -10.07 -2.89 10.42
N SER A 101 -9.64 -1.68 10.08
CA SER A 101 -8.30 -1.16 10.37
C SER A 101 -8.43 0.29 10.84
N ILE A 102 -8.59 0.44 12.16
CA ILE A 102 -8.97 1.69 12.82
C ILE A 102 -7.73 2.43 13.32
N ALA A 103 -6.82 1.70 13.98
CA ALA A 103 -5.62 2.26 14.60
C ALA A 103 -4.45 1.27 14.49
N ARG A 104 -3.21 1.76 14.53
CA ARG A 104 -2.02 0.91 14.35
C ARG A 104 -1.95 -0.28 15.32
N ASN A 105 -2.49 -0.14 16.52
CA ASN A 105 -2.46 -1.12 17.60
C ASN A 105 -3.80 -1.85 17.83
N ASP A 106 -4.73 -1.80 16.87
CA ASP A 106 -6.06 -2.44 16.96
C ASP A 106 -6.06 -3.97 16.84
N GLY A 107 -4.90 -4.62 16.82
CA GLY A 107 -4.79 -6.08 16.77
C GLY A 107 -4.92 -6.70 15.37
N LEU A 108 -5.15 -5.91 14.31
CA LEU A 108 -5.20 -6.42 12.93
C LEU A 108 -3.90 -7.17 12.58
N LYS A 109 -4.04 -8.44 12.19
CA LYS A 109 -2.95 -9.28 11.67
C LYS A 109 -3.25 -9.70 10.24
N LEU A 110 -2.21 -9.73 9.42
CA LEU A 110 -2.31 -10.24 8.05
C LEU A 110 -1.71 -11.65 7.99
N ALA A 111 -2.33 -12.51 7.21
CA ALA A 111 -1.87 -13.87 6.97
C ALA A 111 -1.54 -14.03 5.49
N ASN A 112 -0.32 -14.50 5.17
CA ASN A 112 0.13 -14.70 3.80
C ASN A 112 0.11 -13.44 2.90
N ALA A 113 -0.03 -12.25 3.51
CA ALA A 113 -0.15 -10.98 2.82
C ALA A 113 0.71 -9.89 3.47
N TRP A 114 1.26 -9.01 2.64
CA TRP A 114 1.96 -7.79 3.01
C TRP A 114 1.29 -6.60 2.30
N VAL A 115 1.15 -5.47 2.99
CA VAL A 115 0.53 -4.25 2.45
C VAL A 115 1.53 -3.11 2.50
N SER A 116 1.75 -2.44 1.37
CA SER A 116 2.70 -1.33 1.23
C SER A 116 2.23 -0.30 0.20
N THR A 117 3.03 0.75 0.00
CA THR A 117 2.79 1.81 -1.01
C THR A 117 4.07 2.18 -1.77
N ALA A 118 3.90 2.58 -3.03
CA ALA A 118 5.01 3.01 -3.88
C ALA A 118 5.71 4.27 -3.35
N VAL A 119 4.98 5.16 -2.68
CA VAL A 119 5.54 6.33 -1.97
C VAL A 119 5.15 6.23 -0.50
N ARG A 120 6.10 6.43 0.42
CA ARG A 120 5.92 6.21 1.87
C ARG A 120 5.41 7.42 2.65
N CYS A 121 5.28 8.60 2.03
CA CYS A 121 4.77 9.82 2.66
C CYS A 121 3.45 10.23 2.02
N ALA A 122 2.56 10.88 2.79
CA ALA A 122 1.38 11.50 2.23
C ALA A 122 1.76 12.61 1.23
N PRO A 123 1.27 12.57 -0.02
CA PRO A 123 1.43 13.67 -0.96
C PRO A 123 0.21 14.59 -0.95
N PRO A 124 0.40 15.90 -1.23
CA PRO A 124 -0.70 16.79 -1.56
C PRO A 124 -1.61 16.18 -2.64
N ASP A 125 -2.92 16.34 -2.45
CA ASP A 125 -4.00 15.85 -3.34
C ASP A 125 -3.96 14.35 -3.64
N ASN A 126 -3.25 13.55 -2.82
CA ASN A 126 -2.95 12.16 -3.11
C ASN A 126 -2.25 11.99 -4.48
N LYS A 127 -1.39 12.93 -4.86
CA LYS A 127 -0.67 12.94 -6.14
C LYS A 127 0.84 13.04 -5.90
N PRO A 128 1.55 11.91 -5.72
CA PRO A 128 2.99 11.90 -5.74
C PRO A 128 3.51 12.12 -7.17
N THR A 129 4.63 12.83 -7.28
CA THR A 129 5.32 13.06 -8.54
C THR A 129 6.15 11.84 -8.96
N PRO A 130 6.50 11.70 -10.26
CA PRO A 130 7.45 10.68 -10.70
C PRO A 130 8.80 10.77 -9.99
N ASN A 131 9.26 11.99 -9.69
CA ASN A 131 10.52 12.19 -8.96
C ASN A 131 10.45 11.67 -7.52
N GLU A 132 9.33 11.92 -6.83
CA GLU A 132 9.10 11.38 -5.49
C GLU A 132 9.01 9.86 -5.48
N ARG A 133 8.38 9.25 -6.50
CA ARG A 133 8.41 7.79 -6.70
C ARG A 133 9.84 7.28 -6.80
N ARG A 134 10.66 7.87 -7.68
CA ARG A 134 12.07 7.47 -7.85
C ARG A 134 12.86 7.59 -6.56
N LYS A 135 12.69 8.68 -5.80
CA LYS A 135 13.33 8.87 -4.49
C LYS A 135 12.92 7.82 -3.45
N CYS A 136 11.71 7.26 -3.56
CA CYS A 136 11.20 6.20 -2.70
C CYS A 136 11.54 4.78 -3.18
N ALA A 137 11.98 4.61 -4.44
CA ALA A 137 12.12 3.31 -5.08
C ALA A 137 13.03 2.35 -4.32
N ASN A 138 14.15 2.83 -3.76
CA ASN A 138 15.07 2.00 -2.98
C ASN A 138 14.40 1.30 -1.77
N PHE A 139 13.33 1.88 -1.20
CA PHE A 139 12.58 1.20 -0.15
C PHE A 139 11.71 0.07 -0.70
N LEU A 140 11.15 0.22 -1.90
CA LEU A 140 10.42 -0.83 -2.58
C LEU A 140 11.36 -1.99 -2.97
N THR A 141 12.54 -1.69 -3.53
CA THR A 141 13.56 -2.69 -3.86
C THR A 141 13.89 -3.56 -2.65
N ARG A 142 14.29 -2.93 -1.54
CA ARG A 142 14.64 -3.63 -0.30
C ARG A 142 13.46 -4.38 0.32
N GLU A 143 12.26 -3.81 0.26
CA GLU A 143 11.07 -4.50 0.78
C GLU A 143 10.75 -5.77 -0.04
N LEU A 144 10.91 -5.75 -1.37
CA LEU A 144 10.75 -6.93 -2.23
C LEU A 144 11.85 -7.97 -2.00
N GLU A 145 13.09 -7.54 -1.77
CA GLU A 145 14.19 -8.44 -1.40
C GLU A 145 13.88 -9.20 -0.10
N LEU A 146 13.40 -8.50 0.93
CA LEU A 146 13.01 -9.13 2.20
C LEU A 146 11.80 -10.06 2.05
N LEU A 147 10.83 -9.69 1.20
CA LEU A 147 9.63 -10.46 0.89
C LEU A 147 9.91 -11.60 -0.12
N SER A 148 10.91 -12.43 0.17
CA SER A 148 11.44 -13.45 -0.75
C SER A 148 10.39 -14.47 -1.25
N ARG A 149 9.30 -14.66 -0.51
CA ARG A 149 8.24 -15.64 -0.80
C ARG A 149 7.08 -15.09 -1.63
N VAL A 150 7.08 -13.79 -1.93
CA VAL A 150 6.02 -13.18 -2.74
C VAL A 150 6.01 -13.80 -4.13
N LYS A 151 4.82 -14.26 -4.54
CA LYS A 151 4.50 -14.78 -5.87
C LYS A 151 3.51 -13.87 -6.61
N VAL A 152 2.69 -13.12 -5.87
CA VAL A 152 1.62 -12.31 -6.44
C VAL A 152 1.72 -10.88 -5.94
N ILE A 153 1.64 -9.91 -6.85
CA ILE A 153 1.63 -8.49 -6.53
C ILE A 153 0.32 -7.88 -7.02
N ILE A 154 -0.51 -7.37 -6.10
CA ILE A 154 -1.74 -6.64 -6.43
C ILE A 154 -1.41 -5.16 -6.54
N CYS A 155 -1.49 -4.60 -7.74
CA CYS A 155 -1.28 -3.18 -8.01
C CYS A 155 -2.60 -2.41 -7.95
N LEU A 156 -2.77 -1.58 -6.92
CA LEU A 156 -3.93 -0.69 -6.75
C LEU A 156 -3.72 0.62 -7.52
N GLY A 157 -4.18 0.66 -8.77
CA GLY A 157 -4.06 1.80 -9.69
C GLY A 157 -2.88 1.70 -10.66
N SER A 158 -2.90 2.53 -11.71
CA SER A 158 -1.84 2.55 -12.73
C SER A 158 -0.49 3.02 -12.20
N PHE A 159 -0.50 3.85 -11.16
CA PHE A 159 0.73 4.36 -10.55
C PHE A 159 1.52 3.27 -9.81
N SER A 160 0.84 2.40 -9.05
CA SER A 160 1.50 1.26 -8.40
C SER A 160 1.97 0.25 -9.42
N LEU A 161 1.19 -0.02 -10.48
CA LEU A 161 1.68 -0.82 -11.62
C LEU A 161 2.95 -0.22 -12.21
N THR A 162 2.98 1.10 -12.41
CA THR A 162 4.16 1.78 -12.93
C THR A 162 5.37 1.61 -12.00
N ALA A 163 5.19 1.72 -10.69
CA ALA A 163 6.25 1.51 -9.71
C ALA A 163 6.81 0.08 -9.79
N ILE A 164 5.93 -0.92 -9.85
CA ILE A 164 6.33 -2.34 -9.96
C ILE A 164 7.00 -2.62 -11.30
N CYS A 165 6.50 -2.10 -12.42
CA CYS A 165 7.17 -2.28 -13.73
C CYS A 165 8.51 -1.55 -13.84
N ASP A 166 8.68 -0.43 -13.13
CA ASP A 166 9.97 0.26 -13.08
C ASP A 166 10.98 -0.55 -12.27
N GLU A 167 10.56 -1.06 -11.10
CA GLU A 167 11.36 -1.92 -10.21
C GLU A 167 11.77 -3.23 -10.89
N LEU A 168 10.82 -3.92 -11.52
CA LEU A 168 11.04 -5.19 -12.21
C LEU A 168 11.54 -5.03 -13.65
N GLN A 169 11.86 -3.80 -14.08
CA GLN A 169 12.36 -3.48 -15.41
C GLN A 169 11.50 -4.02 -16.58
N ILE A 170 10.18 -4.18 -16.39
CA ILE A 170 9.26 -4.73 -17.39
C ILE A 170 9.09 -3.75 -18.56
N ARG A 171 9.47 -4.15 -19.78
CA ARG A 171 9.36 -3.36 -21.01
C ARG A 171 8.88 -4.22 -22.20
N PRO A 172 7.98 -3.71 -23.08
CA PRO A 172 7.20 -2.47 -22.91
C PRO A 172 6.26 -2.56 -21.70
N ARG A 173 5.92 -1.41 -21.09
CA ARG A 173 5.03 -1.42 -19.91
C ARG A 173 3.63 -1.86 -20.34
N PRO A 174 3.03 -2.90 -19.70
CA PRO A 174 1.69 -3.34 -20.03
C PRO A 174 0.63 -2.26 -19.79
N LYS A 175 -0.45 -2.29 -20.57
CA LYS A 175 -1.59 -1.40 -20.37
C LYS A 175 -2.32 -1.76 -19.07
N PHE A 176 -2.55 -0.76 -18.23
CA PHE A 176 -3.32 -0.94 -17.00
C PHE A 176 -4.81 -1.20 -17.29
N GLY A 177 -5.39 -2.18 -16.61
CA GLY A 177 -6.83 -2.44 -16.58
C GLY A 177 -7.22 -3.20 -15.31
N HIS A 178 -8.43 -3.00 -14.79
CA HIS A 178 -8.89 -3.76 -13.63
C HIS A 178 -9.07 -5.24 -13.99
N GLY A 179 -8.60 -6.14 -13.13
CA GLY A 179 -8.64 -7.59 -13.34
C GLY A 179 -7.56 -8.12 -14.29
N VAL A 180 -6.77 -7.24 -14.92
CA VAL A 180 -5.66 -7.66 -15.79
C VAL A 180 -4.60 -8.35 -14.94
N VAL A 181 -4.14 -9.51 -15.40
CA VAL A 181 -3.01 -10.24 -14.82
C VAL A 181 -1.86 -10.18 -15.81
N ILE A 182 -0.69 -9.76 -15.33
CA ILE A 182 0.55 -9.71 -16.10
C ILE A 182 1.48 -10.77 -15.55
N ASP A 183 2.04 -11.56 -16.47
CA ASP A 183 3.02 -12.57 -16.16
C ASP A 183 4.43 -11.97 -16.15
N HIS A 184 5.15 -12.22 -15.07
CA HIS A 184 6.57 -11.98 -14.90
C HIS A 184 7.22 -13.30 -14.50
N GLU A 185 8.51 -13.50 -14.85
CA GLU A 185 9.26 -14.73 -14.55
C GLU A 185 9.07 -15.23 -13.10
N ARG A 186 9.03 -14.29 -12.15
CA ARG A 186 8.86 -14.55 -10.73
C ARG A 186 7.46 -14.26 -10.18
N TYR A 187 6.70 -13.36 -10.81
CA TYR A 187 5.49 -12.78 -10.20
C TYR A 187 4.28 -12.88 -11.11
N LYS A 188 3.11 -13.07 -10.51
CA LYS A 188 1.83 -12.71 -11.14
C LYS A 188 1.43 -11.32 -10.65
N ILE A 189 1.34 -10.35 -11.56
CA ILE A 189 0.99 -8.96 -11.21
C ILE A 189 -0.48 -8.74 -11.54
N VAL A 190 -1.32 -8.62 -10.52
CA VAL A 190 -2.77 -8.44 -10.66
C VAL A 190 -3.10 -6.95 -10.54
N CYS A 191 -3.77 -6.40 -11.54
CA CYS A 191 -4.14 -4.99 -11.57
C CYS A 191 -5.56 -4.79 -11.03
N SER A 192 -5.74 -3.75 -10.22
CA SER A 192 -7.07 -3.30 -9.79
C SER A 192 -7.15 -1.78 -9.85
N TYR A 193 -8.32 -1.23 -10.19
CA TYR A 193 -8.62 0.14 -9.77
C TYR A 193 -8.39 0.32 -8.27
N HIS A 194 -7.88 1.49 -7.89
CA HIS A 194 -7.67 1.84 -6.49
C HIS A 194 -9.02 2.02 -5.79
N PRO A 195 -9.20 1.56 -4.54
CA PRO A 195 -10.45 1.77 -3.79
C PRO A 195 -10.55 3.19 -3.23
N SER A 196 -10.26 4.21 -4.04
CA SER A 196 -10.49 5.62 -3.65
C SER A 196 -11.98 5.91 -3.63
N GLN A 197 -12.40 6.88 -2.80
CA GLN A 197 -13.80 7.33 -2.77
C GLN A 197 -14.33 7.67 -4.16
N GLN A 198 -13.49 8.32 -5.00
CA GLN A 198 -13.85 8.64 -6.37
C GLN A 198 -14.24 7.38 -7.17
N ASN A 199 -13.45 6.30 -7.10
CA ASN A 199 -13.75 5.08 -7.86
C ASN A 199 -14.92 4.31 -7.25
N THR A 200 -15.05 4.29 -5.92
CA THR A 200 -16.09 3.51 -5.23
C THR A 200 -17.46 4.19 -5.30
N PHE A 201 -17.54 5.51 -5.16
CA PHE A 201 -18.81 6.24 -5.21
C PHE A 201 -19.38 6.38 -6.63
N THR A 202 -18.51 6.42 -7.65
CA THR A 202 -18.94 6.48 -9.05
C THR A 202 -19.29 5.10 -9.63
N GLY A 203 -19.13 4.02 -8.86
CA GLY A 203 -19.35 2.64 -9.34
C GLY A 203 -18.26 2.11 -10.28
N LYS A 204 -17.22 2.92 -10.59
CA LYS A 204 -16.06 2.47 -11.39
C LYS A 204 -15.35 1.27 -10.76
N LEU A 205 -15.38 1.17 -9.45
CA LEU A 205 -15.01 -0.03 -8.71
C LEU A 205 -16.15 -0.43 -7.78
N THR A 206 -16.68 -1.65 -7.96
CA THR A 206 -17.67 -2.25 -7.05
C THR A 206 -17.02 -3.22 -6.07
N GLU A 207 -17.70 -3.52 -4.96
CA GLU A 207 -17.18 -4.50 -3.99
C GLU A 207 -16.97 -5.87 -4.63
N LYS A 208 -17.90 -6.34 -5.46
CA LYS A 208 -17.79 -7.64 -6.15
C LYS A 208 -16.56 -7.72 -7.05
N MET A 209 -16.26 -6.65 -7.78
CA MET A 209 -15.07 -6.53 -8.60
C MET A 209 -13.80 -6.61 -7.74
N PHE A 210 -13.77 -5.84 -6.65
CA PHE A 210 -12.61 -5.78 -5.77
C PHE A 210 -12.37 -7.08 -5.01
N ASP A 211 -13.42 -7.69 -4.45
CA ASP A 211 -13.39 -9.01 -3.82
C ASP A 211 -12.89 -10.09 -4.84
N GLY A 212 -13.25 -9.95 -6.12
CA GLY A 212 -12.77 -10.81 -7.21
C GLY A 212 -11.26 -10.75 -7.43
N VAL A 213 -10.64 -9.58 -7.30
CA VAL A 213 -9.18 -9.41 -7.41
C VAL A 213 -8.46 -10.23 -6.34
N PHE A 214 -8.93 -10.19 -5.10
CA PHE A 214 -8.32 -10.96 -4.01
C PHE A 214 -8.53 -12.46 -4.17
N LYS A 215 -9.71 -12.91 -4.65
CA LYS A 215 -9.93 -14.33 -4.99
C LYS A 215 -8.94 -14.81 -6.05
N THR A 216 -8.73 -14.03 -7.11
CA THR A 216 -7.74 -14.33 -8.15
C THR A 216 -6.33 -14.39 -7.57
N ALA A 217 -5.94 -13.41 -6.75
CA ALA A 217 -4.62 -13.39 -6.13
C ALA A 217 -4.35 -14.60 -5.22
N VAL A 218 -5.34 -14.99 -4.40
CA VAL A 218 -5.24 -16.19 -3.55
C VAL A 218 -5.09 -17.45 -4.38
N LYS A 219 -5.80 -17.58 -5.51
CA LYS A 219 -5.64 -18.72 -6.42
C LYS A 219 -4.23 -18.79 -7.02
N LEU A 220 -3.70 -17.64 -7.45
CA LEU A 220 -2.38 -17.53 -8.08
C LEU A 220 -1.21 -17.69 -7.08
N ALA A 221 -1.45 -17.43 -5.79
CA ALA A 221 -0.43 -17.52 -4.75
C ALA A 221 -0.21 -18.94 -4.21
N ARG A 222 -0.97 -19.94 -4.68
CA ARG A 222 -0.82 -21.32 -4.24
C ARG A 222 0.59 -21.83 -4.57
#